data_AF-A0A1G9Y747-F1
#
_entry.id   AF-A0A1G9Y747-F1
#
_cell.length_a   1.000
_cell.length_b   1.000
_cell.length_c   1.000
_cell.angle_alpha   90.00
_cell.angle_beta   90.00
_cell.angle_gamma   90.00
#
_symmetry.space_group_name_H-M   'P 1'
#
loop_
_entity.id
_entity.type
_entity.pdbx_description
1 polymer ?
#
loop_
_entity_poly.entity_id
_entity_poly.type
_entity_poly.pdbx_seq_one_letter_code
_entity_poly.pdbx_strand_id
1 'polypeptide(L)'
;MSGWDRDAIDVVEPGFIEFAGDGTGQFGLIAVHDWLDCRPADQEGRPGVQFTWEGVDEGDRVSGRGWAALVDDETVEGHLFFHMGDDSSFRAEPFTLPG
;
A
#
# COMPACT_ATOMS: atom_id res chain seq x y z
N MET A 1 -2.85 16.21 1.07
CA MET A 1 -1.80 15.37 0.47
C MET A 1 -0.51 16.16 0.50
N SER A 2 0.35 15.89 1.49
CA SER A 2 1.72 16.40 1.51
C SER A 2 2.62 15.27 1.04
N GLY A 3 3.20 15.39 -0.14
CA GLY A 3 4.24 14.48 -0.62
C GLY A 3 4.32 14.35 -2.13
N TRP A 4 3.22 14.00 -2.81
CA TRP A 4 3.28 13.59 -4.22
C TRP A 4 2.10 14.12 -5.02
N ASP A 5 2.42 14.70 -6.19
CA ASP A 5 1.44 15.17 -7.17
C ASP A 5 0.76 13.94 -7.81
N ARG A 6 -0.56 14.02 -8.06
CA ARG A 6 -1.33 12.88 -8.61
C ARG A 6 -0.76 12.37 -9.93
N ASP A 7 -0.13 13.25 -10.70
CA ASP A 7 0.51 12.96 -11.99
C ASP A 7 1.77 12.06 -11.87
N ALA A 8 2.32 11.88 -10.66
CA ALA A 8 3.46 10.97 -10.43
C ALA A 8 3.03 9.52 -10.10
N ILE A 9 1.75 9.31 -9.78
CA ILE A 9 1.22 7.99 -9.39
C ILE A 9 0.78 7.17 -10.62
N ASP A 10 0.47 7.83 -11.74
CA ASP A 10 -0.08 7.22 -12.97
C ASP A 10 0.94 7.08 -14.12
N VAL A 11 2.24 6.98 -13.83
CA VAL A 11 3.26 6.98 -14.91
C VAL A 11 3.36 5.63 -15.65
N VAL A 12 2.78 4.54 -15.13
CA VAL A 12 2.78 3.22 -15.82
C VAL A 12 1.44 2.46 -15.70
N GLU A 13 0.86 2.33 -14.50
CA GLU A 13 -0.46 1.72 -14.23
C GLU A 13 -1.07 2.36 -12.98
N PRO A 14 -2.41 2.29 -12.77
CA PRO A 14 -3.04 2.80 -11.55
C PRO A 14 -2.43 2.14 -10.32
N GLY A 15 -2.06 2.95 -9.33
CA GLY A 15 -1.55 2.42 -8.07
C GLY A 15 -2.58 1.52 -7.38
N PHE A 16 -2.14 0.35 -6.90
CA PHE A 16 -2.99 -0.59 -6.18
C PHE A 16 -2.28 -1.17 -4.96
N ILE A 17 -3.06 -1.64 -4.00
CA ILE A 17 -2.61 -2.45 -2.87
C ILE A 17 -3.63 -3.56 -2.61
N GLU A 18 -3.15 -4.78 -2.46
CA GLU A 18 -3.94 -5.98 -2.26
C GLU A 18 -3.49 -6.69 -0.98
N PHE A 19 -4.46 -7.06 -0.15
CA PHE A 19 -4.25 -7.87 1.05
C PHE A 19 -4.95 -9.21 0.88
N ALA A 20 -4.16 -10.30 0.84
CA ALA A 20 -4.68 -11.65 0.70
C ALA A 20 -5.00 -12.27 2.07
N GLY A 21 -6.00 -13.17 2.08
CA GLY A 21 -6.49 -13.82 3.30
C GLY A 21 -5.50 -14.80 3.95
N ASP A 22 -4.39 -15.10 3.29
CA ASP A 22 -3.32 -15.96 3.81
C ASP A 22 -2.22 -15.18 4.56
N GLY A 23 -2.40 -13.87 4.73
CA GLY A 23 -1.41 -13.01 5.38
C GLY A 23 -0.31 -12.52 4.43
N THR A 24 -0.48 -12.70 3.12
CA THR A 24 0.37 -12.08 2.10
C THR A 24 -0.36 -10.94 1.40
N GLY A 25 0.32 -10.28 0.49
CA GLY A 25 -0.26 -9.26 -0.36
C GLY A 25 0.74 -8.71 -1.34
N GLN A 26 0.32 -7.73 -2.10
CA GLN A 26 1.16 -7.04 -3.08
C GLN A 26 0.68 -5.61 -3.22
N PHE A 27 1.57 -4.73 -3.66
CA PHE A 27 1.15 -3.42 -4.12
C PHE A 27 1.95 -3.04 -5.36
N GLY A 28 1.34 -2.22 -6.19
CA GLY A 28 2.00 -1.50 -7.26
C GLY A 28 1.79 -0.02 -6.99
N LEU A 29 2.85 0.68 -6.63
CA LEU A 29 2.86 2.14 -6.52
C LEU A 29 4.12 2.60 -7.24
N ILE A 30 3.99 3.48 -8.24
CA ILE A 30 5.12 3.91 -9.07
C ILE A 30 5.71 2.70 -9.84
N ALA A 31 7.04 2.55 -9.89
CA ALA A 31 7.76 1.50 -10.62
C ALA A 31 8.09 0.27 -9.76
N VAL A 32 7.53 0.17 -8.55
CA VAL A 32 7.83 -0.89 -7.61
C VAL A 32 6.75 -1.96 -7.67
N HIS A 33 7.17 -3.21 -7.88
CA HIS A 33 6.33 -4.40 -7.73
C HIS A 33 6.78 -5.15 -6.49
N ASP A 34 5.90 -5.26 -5.49
CA ASP A 34 6.29 -5.66 -4.14
C ASP A 34 5.44 -6.81 -3.59
N TRP A 35 6.03 -7.49 -2.59
CA TRP A 35 5.35 -8.48 -1.75
C TRP A 35 5.16 -7.94 -0.33
N LEU A 36 3.99 -8.21 0.24
CA LEU A 36 3.64 -7.88 1.62
C LEU A 36 3.66 -9.13 2.51
N ASP A 37 4.23 -9.01 3.71
CA ASP A 37 3.93 -9.89 4.85
C ASP A 37 2.99 -9.13 5.78
N CYS A 38 1.76 -9.61 5.91
CA CYS A 38 0.67 -8.95 6.60
C CYS A 38 0.30 -9.67 7.89
N ARG A 39 0.03 -8.88 8.93
CA ARG A 39 -0.51 -9.33 10.21
C ARG A 39 -1.78 -8.55 10.53
N PRO A 40 -2.90 -9.22 10.86
CA PRO A 40 -4.07 -8.54 11.39
C PRO A 40 -3.69 -7.70 12.60
N ALA A 41 -4.13 -6.45 12.62
CA ALA A 41 -3.86 -5.51 13.69
C ALA A 41 -4.97 -4.48 13.77
N ASP A 42 -5.48 -4.22 14.97
CA ASP A 42 -6.38 -3.08 15.19
C ASP A 42 -5.58 -1.79 15.05
N GLN A 43 -6.11 -0.84 14.26
CA GLN A 43 -5.57 0.50 14.15
C GLN A 43 -6.56 1.51 14.70
N GLU A 44 -6.27 2.04 15.89
CA GLU A 44 -7.15 2.98 16.60
C GLU A 44 -8.58 2.44 16.78
N GLY A 45 -8.72 1.13 17.02
CA GLY A 45 -10.02 0.46 17.19
C GLY A 45 -10.75 0.14 15.89
N ARG A 46 -10.10 0.33 14.74
CA ARG A 46 -10.59 -0.10 13.43
C ARG A 46 -9.91 -1.40 13.01
N PRO A 47 -10.65 -2.35 12.41
CA PRO A 47 -10.03 -3.53 11.80
C PRO A 47 -9.01 -3.11 10.74
N GLY A 48 -7.85 -3.76 10.76
CA GLY A 48 -6.78 -3.41 9.87
C GLY A 48 -5.67 -4.45 9.83
N VAL A 49 -4.58 -4.05 9.19
CA VAL A 49 -3.37 -4.85 9.03
C VAL A 49 -2.14 -3.97 9.25
N GLN A 50 -1.12 -4.56 9.85
CA GLN A 50 0.26 -4.06 9.78
C GLN A 50 1.03 -4.95 8.84
N PHE A 51 1.96 -4.38 8.08
CA PHE A 51 2.73 -5.13 7.11
C PHE A 51 4.17 -4.66 6.99
N THR A 52 5.03 -5.58 6.58
CA THR A 52 6.36 -5.28 6.02
C THR A 52 6.36 -5.62 4.54
N TRP A 53 7.23 -4.97 3.78
CA TRP A 53 7.27 -5.18 2.34
C TRP A 53 8.69 -5.13 1.78
N GLU A 54 8.89 -5.82 0.67
CA GLU A 54 10.12 -5.81 -0.13
C GLU A 54 9.77 -5.78 -1.62
N GLY A 55 10.63 -5.13 -2.41
CA GLY A 55 10.58 -5.17 -3.87
C GLY A 55 11.76 -4.47 -4.50
N VAL A 56 11.56 -3.95 -5.71
CA VAL A 56 12.63 -3.44 -6.58
C VAL A 56 12.21 -2.13 -7.23
N ASP A 57 13.04 -1.10 -7.07
CA ASP A 57 12.90 0.19 -7.72
C ASP A 57 14.16 0.46 -8.58
N GLU A 58 13.98 0.69 -9.88
CA GLU A 58 15.07 0.88 -10.86
C GLU A 58 16.22 -0.15 -10.82
N GLY A 59 15.96 -1.37 -10.31
CA GLY A 59 16.94 -2.44 -10.16
C GLY A 59 17.60 -2.55 -8.78
N ASP A 60 17.31 -1.61 -7.88
CA ASP A 60 17.75 -1.62 -6.50
C ASP A 60 16.68 -2.23 -5.58
N ARG A 61 17.12 -3.05 -4.62
CA ARG A 61 16.21 -3.63 -3.62
C ARG A 61 15.76 -2.55 -2.65
N VAL A 62 14.45 -2.39 -2.54
CA VAL A 62 13.79 -1.51 -1.58
C VAL A 62 12.95 -2.32 -0.61
N SER A 63 12.71 -1.76 0.56
CA SER A 63 11.88 -2.39 1.57
C SER A 63 11.28 -1.35 2.50
N GLY A 64 10.31 -1.78 3.29
CA GLY A 64 9.65 -0.89 4.22
C GLY A 64 8.61 -1.57 5.09
N ARG A 65 7.72 -0.74 5.62
CA ARG A 65 6.59 -1.16 6.45
C ARG A 65 5.38 -0.29 6.22
N GLY A 66 4.24 -0.69 6.73
CA GLY A 66 3.04 0.12 6.70
C GLY A 66 1.91 -0.46 7.52
N TRP A 67 0.79 0.22 7.42
CA TRP A 67 -0.48 -0.23 7.97
C TRP A 67 -1.62 0.22 7.08
N ALA A 68 -2.73 -0.51 7.14
CA ALA A 68 -4.00 -0.13 6.53
C ALA A 68 -5.14 -0.46 7.49
N ALA A 69 -6.18 0.37 7.49
CA ALA A 69 -7.36 0.17 8.32
C ALA A 69 -8.62 0.55 7.54
N LEU A 70 -9.70 -0.18 7.79
CA LEU A 70 -11.02 0.14 7.24
C LEU A 70 -11.51 1.46 7.83
N VAL A 71 -11.94 2.38 6.96
CA VAL A 71 -12.58 3.63 7.36
C VAL A 71 -14.09 3.62 7.14
N ASP A 72 -14.55 2.73 6.27
CA ASP A 72 -15.94 2.32 6.05
C ASP A 72 -15.94 0.87 5.56
N ASP A 73 -17.05 0.39 4.99
CA ASP A 73 -17.21 -1.03 4.61
C ASP A 73 -16.27 -1.47 3.46
N GLU A 74 -15.77 -0.53 2.67
CA GLU A 74 -15.08 -0.82 1.42
C GLU A 74 -13.75 -0.06 1.26
N THR A 75 -13.62 1.08 1.93
CA THR A 75 -12.46 1.96 1.82
C THR A 75 -11.45 1.71 2.93
N VAL A 76 -10.17 1.72 2.56
CA VAL A 76 -9.06 1.70 3.51
C VAL A 76 -8.26 2.99 3.47
N GLU A 77 -7.80 3.42 4.63
CA GLU A 77 -6.72 4.40 4.76
C GLU A 77 -5.50 3.72 5.36
N GLY A 78 -4.33 4.21 5.00
CA GLY A 78 -3.10 3.64 5.48
C GLY A 78 -1.91 4.56 5.32
N HIS A 79 -0.77 4.04 5.74
CA HIS A 79 0.50 4.73 5.64
C HIS A 79 1.60 3.75 5.24
N LEU A 80 2.37 4.14 4.24
CA LEU A 80 3.51 3.39 3.72
C LEU A 80 4.80 4.11 4.11
N PHE A 81 5.78 3.37 4.62
CA PHE A 81 7.09 3.88 5.01
C PHE A 81 8.17 3.14 4.22
N PHE A 82 9.03 3.87 3.51
CA PHE A 82 10.25 3.32 2.94
C PHE A 82 11.31 3.22 4.02
N HIS A 83 12.06 2.12 4.06
CA HIS A 83 13.18 1.98 4.96
C HIS A 83 14.25 3.02 4.62
N MET A 84 14.56 3.89 5.59
CA MET A 84 15.52 5.00 5.42
C MET A 84 15.14 5.98 4.29
N GLY A 85 13.88 6.01 3.89
CA GLY A 85 13.36 6.91 2.85
C GLY A 85 12.16 7.70 3.35
N ASP A 86 11.39 8.19 2.39
CA ASP A 86 10.16 8.93 2.64
C ASP A 86 9.01 8.02 3.07
N ASP A 87 7.93 8.64 3.49
CA ASP A 87 6.67 8.00 3.81
C ASP A 87 5.50 8.71 3.13
N SER A 88 4.42 7.97 2.93
CA SER A 88 3.24 8.47 2.24
C SER A 88 1.97 7.86 2.83
N SER A 89 1.01 8.73 3.15
CA SER A 89 -0.35 8.28 3.47
C SER A 89 -1.11 7.96 2.18
N PHE A 90 -1.95 6.94 2.22
CA PHE A 90 -2.79 6.54 1.08
C PHE A 90 -4.24 6.30 1.52
N ARG A 91 -5.13 6.38 0.53
CA ARG A 91 -6.52 5.94 0.62
C ARG A 91 -6.80 5.08 -0.61
N ALA A 92 -7.40 3.92 -0.42
CA ALA A 92 -7.70 2.98 -1.50
C ALA A 92 -9.16 2.52 -1.42
N GLU A 93 -9.80 2.48 -2.58
CA GLU A 93 -11.17 2.00 -2.78
C GLU A 93 -11.12 0.68 -3.56
N PRO A 94 -12.15 -0.18 -3.48
CA PRO A 94 -12.14 -1.45 -4.21
C PRO A 94 -12.01 -1.24 -5.71
N PHE A 95 -11.06 -1.95 -6.32
CA PHE A 95 -10.92 -1.91 -7.77
C PHE A 95 -12.06 -2.70 -8.42
N THR A 96 -12.96 -1.98 -9.11
CA THR A 96 -14.04 -2.60 -9.90
C THR A 96 -13.67 -2.52 -11.37
N LEU A 97 -13.45 -3.66 -12.03
CA LEU A 97 -13.28 -3.70 -13.48
C LEU A 97 -14.56 -3.15 -14.14
N PRO A 98 -14.48 -2.14 -15.03
CA PRO A 98 -15.61 -1.81 -15.87
C PRO A 98 -15.88 -3.01 -16.78
N GLY A 99 -17.11 -3.53 -16.72
CA GLY A 99 -17.58 -4.66 -17.52
C GLY A 99 -17.75 -4.35 -19.00
#